data_AF-A0A920L3T7-F1
#
_entry.id   AF-A0A920L3T7-F1
#
_cell.length_a   1.000
_cell.length_b   1.000
_cell.length_c   1.000
_cell.angle_alpha   90.00
_cell.angle_beta   90.00
_cell.angle_gamma   90.00
#
_symmetry.space_group_name_H-M   'P 1'
#
loop_
_entity.id
_entity.type
_entity.pdbx_description
1 polymer ?
#
loop_
_entity_poly.entity_id
_entity_poly.type
_entity_poly.pdbx_seq_one_letter_code
_entity_poly.pdbx_strand_id
1 'polypeptide(L)' 'MEVFIHPDLAYGEEGRPPGIPSNSTLIFDIKLHDIKS' A
#
# COMPACT_ATOMS: atom_id res chain seq x y z
N MET A 1 2.38 6.57 11.41
CA MET A 1 2.95 7.48 10.40
C MET A 1 2.24 7.16 9.10
N GLU A 2 1.66 8.18 8.46
CA GLU A 2 0.93 7.97 7.20
C GLU A 2 1.89 7.89 6.02
N VAL A 3 1.75 6.87 5.18
CA VAL A 3 2.55 6.65 3.98
C VAL A 3 1.62 6.45 2.79
N PHE A 4 1.86 7.24 1.75
CA PHE A 4 1.18 7.14 0.46
C PHE A 4 2.01 6.29 -0.49
N ILE A 5 1.40 5.25 -1.06
CA ILE A 5 2.05 4.33 -1.98
C ILE A 5 1.39 4.47 -3.35
N HIS A 6 2.18 4.95 -4.32
CA HIS A 6 1.77 5.06 -5.71
C HIS A 6 1.40 3.68 -6.28
N PRO A 7 0.41 3.57 -7.19
CA PRO A 7 -0.01 2.28 -7.76
C PRO A 7 1.13 1.39 -8.29
N ASP A 8 2.14 1.99 -8.93
CA ASP A 8 3.31 1.28 -9.48
C ASP A 8 4.15 0.57 -8.41
N LEU A 9 4.02 0.98 -7.15
CA LEU A 9 4.65 0.36 -5.98
C LEU A 9 3.64 -0.48 -5.17
N ALA A 10 2.40 -0.60 -5.65
CA ALA A 10 1.30 -1.33 -5.01
C ALA A 10 0.74 -2.41 -5.96
N TYR A 11 -0.53 -2.30 -6.35
CA TYR A 11 -1.21 -3.31 -7.18
C TYR A 11 -1.37 -2.92 -8.66
N GLY A 12 -0.81 -1.77 -9.07
CA GLY A 12 -0.78 -1.32 -10.46
C GLY A 12 -2.13 -1.35 -11.19
N GLU A 13 -2.07 -1.58 -12.49
CA GLU A 13 -3.25 -1.63 -13.36
C GLU A 13 -4.15 -2.84 -13.10
N GLU A 14 -3.63 -3.93 -12.54
CA GLU A 14 -4.41 -5.13 -12.24
C GLU A 14 -5.30 -4.94 -10.99
N GLY A 15 -4.88 -4.08 -10.05
CA GLY A 15 -5.55 -3.94 -8.76
C GLY A 15 -5.54 -5.25 -7.96
N ARG A 16 -6.46 -5.38 -7.01
CA ARG A 16 -6.69 -6.63 -6.26
C ARG A 16 -8.18 -6.83 -5.98
N PRO A 17 -8.91 -7.43 -6.93
CA PRO A 17 -10.34 -7.71 -6.75
C PRO A 17 -10.61 -8.63 -5.55
N PRO A 18 -11.76 -8.48 -4.87
CA PRO A 18 -12.79 -7.46 -5.11
C PRO A 18 -12.50 -6.12 -4.41
N GLY A 19 -11.46 -6.04 -3.59
CA GLY A 19 -11.30 -4.97 -2.60
C GLY A 19 -10.51 -3.75 -3.06
N ILE A 20 -9.68 -3.87 -4.09
CA ILE A 20 -8.77 -2.80 -4.53
C ILE A 20 -8.92 -2.61 -6.04
N PRO A 21 -9.46 -1.48 -6.49
CA PRO A 21 -9.53 -1.14 -7.91
C PRO A 21 -8.15 -0.99 -8.55
N SER A 22 -8.11 -1.13 -9.87
CA SER A 22 -6.97 -0.76 -10.71
C SER A 22 -6.48 0.66 -10.40
N ASN A 23 -5.16 0.86 -10.39
CA ASN A 23 -4.49 2.15 -10.23
C ASN A 23 -4.85 2.93 -8.95
N SER A 24 -5.20 2.21 -7.87
CA SER A 24 -5.48 2.84 -6.57
C SER A 24 -4.20 3.24 -5.85
N THR A 25 -4.13 4.51 -5.39
CA THR A 25 -3.12 4.91 -4.40
C THR A 25 -3.51 4.34 -3.04
N LEU A 26 -2.56 3.69 -2.36
CA LEU A 26 -2.79 3.13 -1.03
C LEU A 26 -2.25 4.08 0.04
N ILE A 27 -2.98 4.17 1.16
CA ILE A 27 -2.58 4.95 2.32
C ILE A 27 -2.48 3.97 3.50
N PHE A 28 -1.31 3.89 4.12
CA PHE A 28 -1.08 3.07 5.30
C PHE A 28 -0.71 3.94 6.49
N ASP A 29 -1.33 3.70 7.64
CA ASP A 29 -0.80 4.18 8.92
C ASP A 29 0.14 3.12 9.49
N ILE A 30 1.44 3.40 9.42
CA ILE A 30 2.50 2.46 9.81
C ILE A 30 3.00 2.80 11.21
N LYS A 31 3.08 1.77 12.05
CA LYS A 31 3.76 1.80 13.35
C LYS A 31 4.87 0.74 13.38
N LEU A 32 6.11 1.20 13.49
CA LEU A 32 7.25 0.32 13.71
C LEU A 32 7.33 -0.05 15.19
N HIS A 33 7.42 -1.35 15.48
CA HIS A 33 7.42 -1.86 16.85
C HIS A 33 8.81 -2.22 17.36
N ASP A 34 9.62 -2.91 16.55
CA ASP A 34 10.94 -3.39 16.93
C ASP A 34 11.78 -3.62 15.65
N ILE A 35 13.10 -3.54 15.77
CA ILE A 35 14.05 -3.96 14.73
C ILE A 35 14.99 -4.95 15.39
N LYS A 36 14.92 -6.22 14.97
CA LYS A 36 15.81 -7.27 15.45
C LYS A 36 17.06 -7.34 14.58
N SER A 37 18.20 -7.52 15.25
CA SER A 37 19.51 -7.75 14.62
C SER A 37 19.83 -9.24 14.58
#